data_AF-A0AAD5LNW8-F1
#
_entry.id   AF-A0AAD5LNW8-F1
#
_cell.length_a   1.000
_cell.length_b   1.000
_cell.length_c   1.000
_cell.angle_alpha   90.00
_cell.angle_beta   90.00
_cell.angle_gamma   90.00
#
_symmetry.space_group_name_H-M   'P 1'
#
loop_
_entity.id
_entity.type
_entity.pdbx_description
1 polymer ?
#
loop_
_entity_poly.entity_id
_entity_poly.type
_entity_poly.pdbx_seq_one_letter_code
_entity_poly.pdbx_strand_id
1 'polypeptide(L)' 'MNNKKGTMPSLRGNIILHQNAGVPDEKPIVLLDFKVPMSTVSGLNVETLLLTNEKYKPYKGVRTLTKAGRFQIRM' A
#
# COMPACT_ATOMS: atom_id res chain seq x y z
N MET A 1 -1.84 15.32 -21.79
CA MET A 1 -1.54 14.17 -20.90
C MET A 1 -0.15 14.40 -20.30
N ASN A 2 -0.07 14.78 -19.02
CA ASN A 2 1.21 15.07 -18.37
C ASN A 2 1.95 13.77 -18.03
N ASN A 3 2.93 13.41 -18.85
CA ASN A 3 3.89 12.34 -18.59
C ASN A 3 4.91 12.80 -17.53
N LYS A 4 4.55 12.78 -16.24
CA LYS A 4 5.58 12.72 -15.19
C LYS A 4 6.13 11.30 -15.19
N LYS A 5 7.31 11.08 -15.80
CA LYS A 5 8.09 9.85 -15.62
C LYS A 5 8.23 9.60 -14.11
N GLY A 6 7.62 8.53 -13.63
CA GLY A 6 7.69 8.16 -12.22
C GLY A 6 9.14 7.96 -11.81
N THR A 7 9.59 8.68 -10.80
CA THR A 7 10.86 8.37 -10.12
C THR A 7 10.68 6.99 -9.50
N MET A 8 11.61 6.07 -9.79
CA MET A 8 11.69 4.81 -9.08
C MET A 8 12.56 5.04 -7.85
N PRO A 9 11.97 5.11 -6.63
CA PRO A 9 12.77 5.28 -5.43
C PRO A 9 13.69 4.06 -5.26
N SER A 10 14.98 4.31 -5.03
CA SER A 10 15.97 3.27 -4.77
C SER A 10 16.75 3.59 -3.50
N LEU A 11 16.97 2.59 -2.66
CA LEU A 11 17.81 2.69 -1.47
C LEU A 11 19.07 1.83 -1.68
N ARG A 12 20.24 2.42 -1.47
CA ARG A 12 21.55 1.73 -1.49
C ARG A 12 22.29 2.05 -0.21
N GLY A 13 22.95 1.07 0.38
CA GLY A 13 23.71 1.24 1.61
C GLY A 13 24.65 0.06 1.84
N ASN A 14 25.58 0.25 2.78
CA ASN A 14 26.54 -0.78 3.19
C ASN A 14 26.14 -1.30 4.58
N ILE A 15 26.18 -2.62 4.76
CA ILE A 15 25.98 -3.26 6.06
C ILE A 15 27.34 -3.78 6.52
N ILE A 16 27.81 -3.31 7.67
CA ILE A 16 29.07 -3.74 8.26
C ILE A 16 28.75 -4.82 9.30
N LEU A 17 29.31 -6.00 9.10
CA LEU A 17 29.20 -7.12 10.05
C LEU A 17 30.25 -6.97 11.15
N HIS A 18 29.94 -7.45 12.35
CA HIS A 18 30.90 -7.51 13.45
C HIS A 18 32.06 -8.46 13.10
N GLN A 19 33.26 -8.21 13.64
CA GLN A 19 34.42 -9.09 13.44
C GLN A 19 34.08 -10.51 13.93
N ASN A 20 34.44 -11.51 13.12
CA ASN A 20 34.11 -12.93 13.33
C ASN A 20 32.61 -13.30 13.32
N ALA A 21 31.71 -12.41 12.89
CA ALA A 21 30.33 -12.81 12.61
C ALA A 21 30.31 -13.72 11.37
N GLY A 22 29.60 -14.85 11.46
CA GLY A 22 29.33 -15.71 10.30
C GLY A 22 28.51 -14.97 9.24
N VAL A 23 28.59 -15.43 7.99
CA VAL A 23 27.69 -14.96 6.92
C VAL A 23 26.25 -15.30 7.36
N PRO A 24 25.32 -14.33 7.36
CA PRO A 24 23.93 -14.62 7.71
C PRO A 24 23.34 -15.71 6.80
N ASP A 25 22.72 -16.73 7.39
CA ASP A 25 22.16 -17.88 6.65
C ASP A 25 20.93 -17.50 5.82
N GLU A 26 20.14 -16.51 6.29
CA GLU A 26 18.94 -16.05 5.60
C GLU A 26 19.05 -14.59 5.16
N LYS A 27 18.55 -14.34 3.95
CA LYS A 27 18.38 -12.98 3.43
C LYS A 27 17.26 -12.28 4.21
N PRO A 28 17.43 -10.99 4.55
CA PRO A 28 16.43 -10.25 5.30
C PRO A 28 15.13 -10.09 4.50
N ILE A 29 14.00 -10.15 5.20
CA ILE A 29 12.68 -9.87 4.64
C ILE A 29 12.45 -8.36 4.65
N VAL A 30 12.07 -7.79 3.50
CA VAL A 30 11.67 -6.38 3.40
C VAL A 30 10.16 -6.28 3.61
N LEU A 31 9.75 -5.58 4.68
CA LEU A 31 8.34 -5.27 4.93
C LEU A 31 7.99 -3.93 4.29
N LEU A 32 6.85 -3.89 3.59
CA LEU A 32 6.35 -2.66 2.96
C LEU A 32 5.07 -2.19 3.65
N ASP A 33 5.05 -0.91 4.01
CA ASP A 33 3.84 -0.19 4.37
C ASP A 33 3.58 0.89 3.31
N PHE A 34 2.38 0.88 2.72
CA PHE A 34 1.98 1.83 1.71
C PHE A 34 0.46 2.07 1.76
N LYS A 35 0.05 3.23 1.24
CA LYS A 35 -1.35 3.62 1.10
C LYS A 35 -1.57 4.22 -0.28
N VAL A 36 -2.60 3.76 -0.99
CA VAL A 36 -2.99 4.26 -2.31
C VAL A 36 -4.42 4.80 -2.22
N PRO A 37 -4.61 6.13 -2.18
CA PRO A 37 -5.93 6.74 -2.11
C PRO A 37 -6.72 6.50 -3.40
N MET A 38 -8.05 6.51 -3.30
CA MET A 38 -8.97 6.39 -4.45
C MET A 38 -8.74 5.14 -5.30
N SER A 39 -8.35 4.02 -4.67
CA SER A 39 -8.07 2.75 -5.35
C SER A 39 -8.67 1.55 -4.61
N THR A 40 -8.97 0.48 -5.35
CA THR A 40 -9.37 -0.82 -4.82
C THR A 40 -8.61 -1.94 -5.54
N VAL A 41 -7.95 -2.82 -4.78
CA VAL A 41 -7.22 -3.97 -5.36
C VAL A 41 -8.15 -5.13 -5.69
N SER A 42 -9.24 -5.29 -4.94
CA SER A 42 -10.24 -6.33 -5.17
C SER A 42 -11.16 -6.07 -6.37
N GLY A 43 -11.07 -4.88 -6.98
CA GLY A 43 -12.03 -4.42 -7.99
C GLY A 43 -13.41 -4.08 -7.42
N LEU A 44 -13.60 -4.12 -6.10
CA LEU A 44 -14.88 -3.79 -5.47
C LEU A 44 -15.26 -2.33 -5.76
N ASN A 45 -16.51 -2.13 -6.19
CA ASN A 45 -17.11 -0.83 -6.44
C ASN A 45 -18.48 -0.77 -5.74
N VAL A 46 -18.79 0.39 -5.14
CA VAL A 46 -20.10 0.64 -4.56
C VAL A 46 -20.96 1.31 -5.62
N GLU A 47 -21.92 0.56 -6.16
CA GLU A 47 -22.78 1.05 -7.24
C GLU A 47 -23.85 2.01 -6.73
N THR A 48 -24.61 1.64 -5.69
CA THR A 48 -25.70 2.48 -5.17
C THR A 48 -25.81 2.38 -3.65
N LEU A 49 -26.00 3.55 -3.01
CA LEU A 49 -26.36 3.68 -1.60
C LEU A 49 -27.83 4.11 -1.50
N LEU A 50 -28.68 3.20 -1.02
CA LEU A 50 -30.11 3.42 -0.81
C LEU A 50 -30.39 3.66 0.67
N LEU A 51 -31.10 4.74 0.98
CA LEU A 51 -31.62 5.03 2.32
C LEU A 51 -33.13 5.24 2.19
N THR A 52 -33.89 4.46 2.95
CA THR A 52 -35.37 4.47 2.93
C THR A 52 -35.90 4.97 4.26
N ASN A 53 -37.11 5.54 4.24
CA ASN A 53 -37.85 5.96 5.44
C ASN A 53 -37.24 7.15 6.21
N GLU A 54 -36.47 8.00 5.52
CA GLU A 54 -35.96 9.26 6.05
C GLU A 54 -36.66 10.45 5.40
N LYS A 55 -37.00 11.47 6.21
CA LYS A 55 -37.69 12.69 5.73
C LYS A 55 -36.74 13.67 5.04
N TYR A 56 -35.44 13.51 5.16
CA TYR A 56 -34.42 14.42 4.65
C TYR A 56 -33.60 13.80 3.50
N LYS A 57 -32.86 14.63 2.77
CA LYS A 57 -31.94 14.19 1.71
C LYS A 57 -30.51 14.06 2.27
N PRO A 58 -30.04 12.85 2.60
CA PRO A 58 -28.70 12.64 3.12
C PRO A 58 -27.62 12.89 2.05
N TYR A 59 -26.46 13.37 2.49
CA TYR A 59 -25.25 13.28 1.67
C TYR A 59 -24.77 11.83 1.61
N LYS A 60 -24.43 11.35 0.41
CA LYS A 60 -23.94 9.98 0.18
C LYS A 60 -22.58 10.07 -0.51
N GLY A 61 -21.54 9.67 0.19
CA GLY A 61 -20.17 9.68 -0.32
C GLY A 61 -19.48 8.36 -0.07
N VAL A 62 -18.62 7.96 -1.00
CA VAL A 62 -17.77 6.76 -0.88
C VAL A 62 -16.33 7.19 -1.08
N ARG A 63 -15.43 6.68 -0.24
CA ARG A 63 -13.98 6.83 -0.40
C ARG A 63 -13.34 5.46 -0.32
N THR A 64 -12.46 5.16 -1.26
CA THR A 64 -11.69 3.93 -1.29
C THR A 64 -10.23 4.20 -0.92
N LEU A 65 -9.62 3.25 -0.23
CA LEU A 65 -8.23 3.30 0.19
C LEU A 65 -7.67 1.88 0.21
N THR A 66 -6.65 1.64 -0.61
CA THR A 66 -5.84 0.43 -0.50
C THR A 66 -4.69 0.70 0.46
N LYS A 67 -4.48 -0.18 1.43
CA LYS A 67 -3.34 -0.13 2.36
C LYS A 67 -2.62 -1.47 2.38
N ALA A 68 -1.33 -1.45 2.69
CA ALA A 68 -0.59 -2.67 2.97
C ALA A 68 -1.16 -3.38 4.20
N GLY A 69 -1.28 -4.71 4.11
CA GLY A 69 -1.42 -5.60 5.27
C GLY A 69 -0.03 -6.11 5.68
N ARG A 70 0.11 -7.43 5.85
CA ARG A 70 1.43 -8.06 5.97
C ARG A 70 2.05 -8.26 4.58
N PHE A 71 2.53 -7.18 3.98
CA PHE A 71 3.19 -7.23 2.68
C PHE A 71 4.70 -7.44 2.87
N GLN A 72 5.20 -8.59 2.41
CA GLN A 72 6.59 -9.00 2.59
C GLN A 72 7.25 -9.30 1.24
N ILE A 73 8.45 -8.76 1.03
CA ILE A 73 9.32 -9.13 -0.09
C ILE A 73 10.46 -9.98 0.48
N ARG A 74 10.62 -11.18 -0.08
CA ARG A 74 11.77 -12.05 0.18
C ARG A 74 12.77 -11.85 -0.94
N MET A 75 14.03 -11.59 -0.56
CA MET A 75 15.14 -11.33 -1.47
C MET A 75 15.91 -12.61 -1.80
#